data_AF-A0A975MFF3-F1
#
_entry.id   AF-A0A975MFF3-F1
#
_cell.length_a   1.000
_cell.length_b   1.000
_cell.length_c   1.000
_cell.angle_alpha   90.00
_cell.angle_beta   90.00
_cell.angle_gamma   90.00
#
_symmetry.space_group_name_H-M   'P 1'
#
loop_
_entity.id
_entity.type
_entity.pdbx_description
1 polymer ?
#
loop_
_entity_poly.entity_id
_entity_poly.type
_entity_poly.pdbx_seq_one_letter_code
_entity_poly.pdbx_strand_id
1 'polypeptide(L)'
;MSEQPVEEWLAEQLDALADAFDLDDDQAMAAVMVASLAHEVGDVVLERLDAEGSDLASGGEELQAYATEVLSSPAGGDEDPGEGLDAETLLQILPHLRDPDVAEATLSQTLNTLDPEGGHEAVRAAALGLGTLAEFLVPQAPVEARPALHWLWARAAEALADTEEAERLHEAALDSDPDWSPALYDLARVANDRGDAVRALSLLRRSRAREDDVLVETLQRFVPRDRTDIGRNDPCWCGSGRKYKACHRGRETLTLAERLPWLVAKADLHLTYGGAGVLLHAVAAWWTDGQREPEAQLDALADPLLRDAVLFEGAGLQVYLHERGALLPDDESELAARLVAAPRQVLDVEVPGSSTVRVRPVAGTPGEPTESVEVDSRSLAGVRKGDVVAARLVEIDERWHAFGTVELIDPAAALGLAEGLAAGPDAYETVQLVFDAMPAQ
;
A
#
# COMPACT_ATOMS: atom_id res chain seq x y z
N MET A 1 -30.09 -3.03 23.44
CA MET A 1 -28.64 -3.25 23.40
C MET A 1 -28.18 -3.10 24.84
N SER A 2 -27.67 -4.18 25.42
CA SER A 2 -27.23 -4.20 26.82
C SER A 2 -26.00 -3.30 26.96
N GLU A 3 -26.04 -2.37 27.90
CA GLU A 3 -24.87 -1.66 28.42
C GLU A 3 -23.93 -2.71 29.02
N GLN A 4 -22.96 -3.20 28.24
CA GLN A 4 -21.74 -3.71 28.84
C GLN A 4 -21.11 -2.51 29.59
N PRO A 5 -20.68 -2.65 30.85
CA PRO A 5 -19.92 -1.60 31.53
C PRO A 5 -18.72 -1.22 30.67
N VAL A 6 -18.47 0.08 30.48
CA VAL A 6 -17.33 0.61 29.70
C VAL A 6 -16.00 -0.03 30.14
N GLU A 7 -15.86 -0.34 31.43
CA GLU A 7 -14.73 -1.07 32.01
C GLU A 7 -14.54 -2.50 31.46
N GLU A 8 -15.64 -3.22 31.20
CA GLU A 8 -15.60 -4.59 30.67
C GLU A 8 -15.25 -4.57 29.16
N TRP A 9 -15.78 -3.59 28.42
CA TRP A 9 -15.41 -3.37 27.01
C TRP A 9 -13.94 -2.97 26.84
N LEU A 10 -13.44 -2.04 27.67
CA LEU A 10 -12.04 -1.61 27.62
C LEU A 10 -11.09 -2.77 27.97
N ALA A 11 -11.44 -3.60 28.96
CA ALA A 11 -10.67 -4.80 29.28
C ALA A 11 -10.61 -5.79 28.11
N GLU A 12 -11.75 -6.03 27.43
CA GLU A 12 -11.79 -6.88 26.23
C GLU A 12 -10.93 -6.32 25.08
N GLN A 13 -10.89 -5.00 24.89
CA GLN A 13 -10.03 -4.37 23.88
C GLN A 13 -8.54 -4.49 24.22
N LEU A 14 -8.18 -4.30 25.48
CA LEU A 14 -6.80 -4.45 25.95
C LEU A 14 -6.31 -5.89 25.81
N ASP A 15 -7.13 -6.88 26.19
CA ASP A 15 -6.81 -8.30 26.02
C ASP A 15 -6.61 -8.65 24.53
N ALA A 16 -7.50 -8.17 23.65
CA ALA A 16 -7.38 -8.41 22.21
C ALA A 16 -6.12 -7.77 21.61
N LEU A 17 -5.74 -6.57 22.06
CA LEU A 17 -4.54 -5.88 21.62
C LEU A 17 -3.27 -6.57 22.12
N ALA A 18 -3.27 -6.98 23.39
CA ALA A 18 -2.19 -7.71 24.02
C ALA A 18 -1.93 -9.04 23.30
N ASP A 19 -2.98 -9.80 23.00
CA ASP A 19 -2.87 -11.06 22.25
C ASP A 19 -2.37 -10.86 20.81
N ALA A 20 -2.81 -9.78 20.13
CA ALA A 20 -2.45 -9.52 18.75
C ALA A 20 -0.98 -9.10 18.55
N PHE A 21 -0.40 -8.39 19.54
CA PHE A 21 0.94 -7.81 19.46
C PHE A 21 1.93 -8.40 20.50
N ASP A 22 1.53 -9.43 21.26
CA ASP A 22 2.33 -10.07 22.33
C ASP A 22 2.79 -9.06 23.41
N LEU A 23 1.86 -8.19 23.86
CA LEU A 23 2.12 -7.11 24.81
C LEU A 23 1.71 -7.49 26.25
N ASP A 24 2.38 -6.90 27.25
CA ASP A 24 1.86 -6.87 28.61
C ASP A 24 0.78 -5.78 28.83
N ASP A 25 0.07 -5.83 29.96
CA ASP A 25 -1.03 -4.90 30.27
C ASP A 25 -0.59 -3.42 30.23
N ASP A 26 0.61 -3.11 30.71
CA ASP A 26 1.13 -1.74 30.75
C ASP A 26 1.48 -1.26 29.32
N GLN A 27 2.02 -2.14 28.49
CA GLN A 27 2.32 -1.91 27.08
C GLN A 27 1.05 -1.71 26.25
N ALA A 28 0.04 -2.57 26.43
CA ALA A 28 -1.25 -2.44 25.76
C ALA A 28 -1.96 -1.13 26.17
N MET A 29 -1.94 -0.81 27.46
CA MET A 29 -2.49 0.44 27.99
C MET A 29 -1.77 1.66 27.39
N ALA A 30 -0.44 1.64 27.31
CA ALA A 30 0.34 2.73 26.71
C ALA A 30 -0.05 2.97 25.24
N ALA A 31 -0.23 1.90 24.46
CA ALA A 31 -0.66 2.00 23.06
C ALA A 31 -2.05 2.63 22.91
N VAL A 32 -3.02 2.20 23.73
CA VAL A 32 -4.38 2.76 23.74
C VAL A 32 -4.37 4.23 24.15
N MET A 33 -3.65 4.59 25.22
CA MET A 33 -3.59 5.97 25.71
C MET A 33 -3.00 6.94 24.67
N VAL A 34 -1.94 6.56 23.97
CA VAL A 34 -1.36 7.39 22.91
C VAL A 34 -2.33 7.52 21.73
N ALA A 35 -3.02 6.43 21.36
CA ALA A 35 -3.99 6.44 20.27
C ALA A 35 -5.22 7.33 20.60
N SER A 36 -5.80 7.19 21.79
CA SER A 36 -6.93 8.02 22.23
C SER A 36 -6.58 9.50 22.24
N LEU A 37 -5.38 9.86 22.73
CA LEU A 37 -4.92 11.24 22.70
C LEU A 37 -4.70 11.74 21.26
N ALA A 38 -4.20 10.89 20.36
CA ALA A 38 -4.10 11.25 18.95
C ALA A 38 -5.48 11.53 18.34
N HIS A 39 -6.51 10.76 18.67
CA HIS A 39 -7.89 11.03 18.23
C HIS A 39 -8.41 12.37 18.80
N GLU A 40 -8.26 12.63 20.09
CA GLU A 40 -8.68 13.89 20.72
C GLU A 40 -8.00 15.11 20.09
N VAL A 41 -6.68 15.05 19.89
CA VAL A 41 -5.94 16.12 19.20
C VAL A 41 -6.42 16.27 17.75
N GLY A 42 -6.69 15.16 17.08
CA GLY A 42 -7.18 15.12 15.70
C GLY A 42 -8.51 15.85 15.51
N ASP A 43 -9.49 15.57 16.39
CA ASP A 43 -10.81 16.21 16.35
C ASP A 43 -10.71 17.72 16.55
N VAL A 44 -9.92 18.15 17.54
CA VAL A 44 -9.70 19.58 17.81
C VAL A 44 -9.03 20.27 16.62
N VAL A 45 -8.02 19.64 16.02
CA VAL A 45 -7.34 20.18 14.83
C VAL A 45 -8.32 20.28 13.66
N LEU A 46 -9.12 19.25 13.39
CA LEU A 46 -10.05 19.23 12.27
C LEU A 46 -11.16 20.28 12.41
N GLU A 47 -11.80 20.37 13.58
CA GLU A 47 -12.84 21.38 13.86
C GLU A 47 -12.33 22.82 13.62
N ARG A 48 -11.06 23.07 13.96
CA ARG A 48 -10.43 24.38 13.78
C ARG A 48 -10.14 24.67 12.31
N LEU A 49 -9.70 23.67 11.54
CA LEU A 49 -9.42 23.83 10.11
C LEU A 49 -10.68 24.16 9.30
N ASP A 50 -11.80 23.58 9.69
CA ASP A 50 -13.11 23.89 9.12
C ASP A 50 -13.58 25.30 9.49
N ALA A 51 -13.22 25.79 10.69
CA ALA A 51 -13.56 27.14 11.14
C ALA A 51 -12.71 28.24 10.46
N GLU A 52 -11.44 27.98 10.16
CA GLU A 52 -10.47 28.98 9.66
C GLU A 52 -10.36 29.04 8.14
N GLY A 53 -10.90 28.05 7.41
CA GLY A 53 -10.90 28.04 5.95
C GLY A 53 -9.57 27.55 5.35
N SER A 54 -9.27 26.28 5.55
CA SER A 54 -8.44 25.37 4.72
C SER A 54 -7.01 25.75 4.28
N ASP A 55 -6.33 26.78 4.79
CA ASP A 55 -4.99 27.13 4.30
C ASP A 55 -3.88 26.81 5.33
N LEU A 56 -3.44 25.54 5.36
CA LEU A 56 -2.44 25.04 6.30
C LEU A 56 -1.03 24.87 5.73
N ALA A 57 -0.72 25.42 4.56
CA ALA A 57 0.63 25.33 4.00
C ALA A 57 1.71 26.11 4.81
N SER A 58 1.36 26.70 5.97
CA SER A 58 2.28 27.51 6.78
C SER A 58 2.08 27.45 8.31
N GLY A 59 1.25 26.53 8.84
CA GLY A 59 0.75 26.61 10.21
C GLY A 59 1.42 25.72 11.28
N GLY A 60 2.65 25.26 11.10
CA GLY A 60 3.31 24.39 12.08
C GLY A 60 3.40 24.98 13.50
N GLU A 61 3.64 26.29 13.61
CA GLU A 61 3.65 27.01 14.90
C GLU A 61 2.24 27.10 15.54
N GLU A 62 1.18 27.18 14.74
CA GLU A 62 -0.20 27.23 15.22
C GLU A 62 -0.67 25.84 15.67
N LEU A 63 -0.42 24.79 14.88
CA LEU A 63 -0.67 23.40 15.24
C LEU A 63 0.06 23.00 16.53
N GLN A 64 1.31 23.43 16.69
CA GLN A 64 2.08 23.19 17.92
C GLN A 64 1.52 23.95 19.13
N ALA A 65 1.04 25.19 18.94
CA ALA A 65 0.36 25.94 19.99
C ALA A 65 -0.97 25.26 20.40
N TYR A 66 -1.68 24.64 19.45
CA TYR A 66 -2.92 23.89 19.72
C TYR A 66 -2.67 22.57 20.42
N ALA A 67 -1.66 21.80 20.00
CA ALA A 67 -1.20 20.61 20.74
C ALA A 67 -0.87 20.98 22.19
N THR A 68 -0.16 22.10 22.38
CA THR A 68 0.16 22.62 23.70
C THR A 68 -1.09 23.00 24.49
N GLU A 69 -2.11 23.61 23.85
CA GLU A 69 -3.39 23.95 24.50
C GLU A 69 -4.15 22.71 24.97
N VAL A 70 -4.30 21.69 24.12
CA VAL A 70 -4.97 20.42 24.46
C VAL A 70 -4.23 19.72 25.60
N LEU A 71 -2.91 19.59 25.48
CA LEU A 71 -2.06 18.90 26.47
C LEU A 71 -1.85 19.71 27.76
N SER A 72 -2.15 21.01 27.76
CA SER A 72 -2.06 21.89 28.93
C SER A 72 -3.42 22.25 29.53
N SER A 73 -4.53 21.82 28.91
CA SER A 73 -5.87 22.06 29.43
C SER A 73 -6.10 21.13 30.63
N PRO A 74 -6.46 21.66 31.82
CA PRO A 74 -6.77 20.80 32.95
C PRO A 74 -8.02 19.97 32.63
N ALA A 75 -7.95 18.64 32.81
CA ALA A 75 -9.10 17.75 32.74
C ALA A 75 -10.28 18.39 33.49
N GLY A 76 -11.37 18.71 32.77
CA GLY A 76 -12.33 19.66 33.31
C GLY A 76 -13.69 19.70 32.61
N GLY A 77 -14.51 18.69 32.86
CA GLY A 77 -15.97 18.75 32.78
C GLY A 77 -16.58 17.61 33.61
N ASP A 78 -17.37 17.93 34.63
CA ASP A 78 -17.88 17.07 35.73
C ASP A 78 -18.78 15.86 35.33
N GLU A 79 -18.72 15.31 34.12
CA GLU A 79 -19.64 14.24 33.68
C GLU A 79 -19.00 13.16 32.77
N ASP A 80 -17.80 12.64 33.05
CA ASP A 80 -17.41 11.26 32.63
C ASP A 80 -16.06 10.85 33.28
N PRO A 81 -15.83 9.59 33.72
CA PRO A 81 -14.54 9.14 34.27
C PRO A 81 -13.46 8.87 33.20
N GLY A 82 -13.55 9.47 32.02
CA GLY A 82 -12.48 9.50 31.01
C GLY A 82 -11.58 10.72 31.24
N GLU A 83 -10.70 10.64 32.24
CA GLU A 83 -9.79 11.72 32.65
C GLU A 83 -8.80 12.07 31.52
N GLY A 84 -8.78 13.34 31.09
CA GLY A 84 -7.74 13.85 30.20
C GLY A 84 -6.34 13.60 30.77
N LEU A 85 -5.48 12.98 29.96
CA LEU A 85 -4.14 12.58 30.38
C LEU A 85 -3.26 13.79 30.65
N ASP A 86 -2.82 13.96 31.90
CA ASP A 86 -1.85 15.01 32.21
C ASP A 86 -0.46 14.71 31.61
N ALA A 87 0.31 15.77 31.36
CA ALA A 87 1.63 15.65 30.73
C ALA A 87 2.61 14.76 31.52
N GLU A 88 2.42 14.61 32.83
CA GLU A 88 3.25 13.73 33.67
C GLU A 88 2.96 12.25 33.39
N THR A 89 1.68 11.89 33.28
CA THR A 89 1.22 10.55 32.93
C THR A 89 1.68 10.18 31.51
N LEU A 90 1.58 11.11 30.56
CA LEU A 90 2.08 10.89 29.20
C LEU A 90 3.58 10.59 29.17
N LEU A 91 4.39 11.36 29.92
CA LEU A 91 5.83 11.12 29.98
C LEU A 91 6.20 9.78 30.64
N GLN A 92 5.34 9.24 31.51
CA GLN A 92 5.54 7.94 32.14
C GLN A 92 5.29 6.77 31.18
N ILE A 93 4.40 6.94 30.19
CA ILE A 93 4.08 5.88 29.21
C ILE A 93 5.01 5.87 27.99
N LEU A 94 5.63 7.01 27.61
CA LEU A 94 6.54 7.07 26.45
C LEU A 94 7.67 6.03 26.43
N PRO A 95 8.30 5.64 27.55
CA PRO A 95 9.33 4.60 27.54
C PRO A 95 8.85 3.25 26.98
N HIS A 96 7.56 2.93 27.03
CA HIS A 96 7.01 1.70 26.44
C HIS A 96 7.09 1.71 24.91
N LEU A 97 7.03 2.88 24.27
CA LEU A 97 7.16 3.04 22.81
C LEU A 97 8.54 2.63 22.29
N ARG A 98 9.55 2.41 23.15
CA ARG A 98 10.83 1.83 22.71
C ARG A 98 10.69 0.42 22.16
N ASP A 99 9.57 -0.24 22.44
CA ASP A 99 9.22 -1.54 21.90
C ASP A 99 8.47 -1.34 20.56
N PRO A 100 9.01 -1.85 19.43
CA PRO A 100 8.35 -1.75 18.13
C PRO A 100 6.89 -2.24 18.14
N ASP A 101 6.60 -3.30 18.89
CA ASP A 101 5.26 -3.90 18.90
C ASP A 101 4.24 -2.97 19.58
N VAL A 102 4.66 -2.17 20.57
CA VAL A 102 3.83 -1.12 21.19
C VAL A 102 3.57 0.02 20.21
N ALA A 103 4.58 0.42 19.43
CA ALA A 103 4.42 1.45 18.41
C ALA A 103 3.46 0.97 17.29
N GLU A 104 3.60 -0.26 16.82
CA GLU A 104 2.70 -0.86 15.83
C GLU A 104 1.27 -1.01 16.36
N ALA A 105 1.10 -1.42 17.62
CA ALA A 105 -0.19 -1.44 18.29
C ALA A 105 -0.81 -0.04 18.37
N THR A 106 -0.03 0.98 18.74
CA THR A 106 -0.46 2.39 18.78
C THR A 106 -0.95 2.84 17.40
N LEU A 107 -0.17 2.56 16.35
CA LEU A 107 -0.55 2.89 14.97
C LEU A 107 -1.86 2.19 14.59
N SER A 108 -1.99 0.90 14.90
CA SER A 108 -3.18 0.12 14.59
C SER A 108 -4.41 0.68 15.29
N GLN A 109 -4.30 1.03 16.57
CA GLN A 109 -5.36 1.67 17.34
C GLN A 109 -5.68 3.10 16.88
N THR A 110 -4.76 3.77 16.18
CA THR A 110 -4.98 5.14 15.71
C THR A 110 -5.57 5.19 14.31
N LEU A 111 -4.99 4.44 13.37
CA LEU A 111 -5.30 4.52 11.93
C LEU A 111 -6.03 3.29 11.37
N ASN A 112 -5.96 2.14 12.04
CA ASN A 112 -6.61 0.90 11.57
C ASN A 112 -7.92 0.59 12.30
N THR A 113 -8.27 1.31 13.36
CA THR A 113 -9.62 1.33 13.95
C THR A 113 -10.55 2.12 13.04
N LEU A 114 -10.82 1.55 11.86
CA LEU A 114 -11.87 2.03 11.00
C LEU A 114 -13.20 1.69 11.68
N ASP A 115 -13.75 2.65 12.42
CA ASP A 115 -15.19 2.72 12.57
C ASP A 115 -15.79 2.66 11.15
N PRO A 116 -16.58 1.62 10.81
CA PRO A 116 -17.23 1.52 9.51
C PRO A 116 -18.07 2.76 9.16
N GLU A 117 -18.46 3.56 10.16
CA GLU A 117 -19.26 4.78 10.00
C GLU A 117 -18.41 6.06 9.79
N GLY A 118 -17.16 6.10 10.27
CA GLY A 118 -16.32 7.33 10.28
C GLY A 118 -15.63 7.68 8.95
N GLY A 119 -15.41 6.70 8.07
CA GLY A 119 -14.90 6.91 6.71
C GLY A 119 -13.53 7.62 6.60
N HIS A 120 -13.25 8.23 5.45
CA HIS A 120 -11.97 8.91 5.15
C HIS A 120 -11.67 10.12 6.06
N GLU A 121 -12.70 10.79 6.59
CA GLU A 121 -12.54 11.98 7.41
C GLU A 121 -12.01 11.63 8.81
N ALA A 122 -12.48 10.53 9.40
CA ALA A 122 -11.96 10.02 10.67
C ALA A 122 -10.48 9.63 10.55
N VAL A 123 -10.08 8.93 9.48
CA VAL A 123 -8.66 8.58 9.23
C VAL A 123 -7.81 9.84 9.11
N ARG A 124 -8.32 10.87 8.42
CA ARG A 124 -7.63 12.15 8.27
C ARG A 124 -7.48 12.87 9.61
N ALA A 125 -8.52 12.92 10.44
CA ALA A 125 -8.46 13.50 11.78
C ALA A 125 -7.41 12.77 12.64
N ALA A 126 -7.48 11.44 12.69
CA ALA A 126 -6.53 10.61 13.42
C ALA A 126 -5.09 10.81 12.96
N ALA A 127 -4.84 10.90 11.66
CA ALA A 127 -3.50 11.17 11.11
C ALA A 127 -3.00 12.57 11.48
N LEU A 128 -3.84 13.61 11.37
CA LEU A 128 -3.49 14.97 11.82
C LEU A 128 -3.14 15.00 13.30
N GLY A 129 -3.95 14.33 14.12
CA GLY A 129 -3.74 14.24 15.55
C GLY A 129 -2.46 13.48 15.92
N LEU A 130 -2.21 12.33 15.30
CA LEU A 130 -1.00 11.53 15.53
C LEU A 130 0.28 12.29 15.14
N GLY A 131 0.29 12.97 13.99
CA GLY A 131 1.42 13.77 13.55
C GLY A 131 1.69 14.95 14.49
N THR A 132 0.64 15.67 14.86
CA THR A 132 0.70 16.82 15.79
C THR A 132 1.20 16.39 17.18
N LEU A 133 0.67 15.29 17.69
CA LEU A 133 1.07 14.72 18.98
C LEU A 133 2.54 14.28 18.95
N ALA A 134 2.96 13.56 17.91
CA ALA A 134 4.34 13.09 17.78
C ALA A 134 5.33 14.26 17.66
N GLU A 135 5.03 15.28 16.85
CA GLU A 135 5.83 16.51 16.74
C GLU A 135 6.02 17.18 18.11
N PHE A 136 4.95 17.29 18.89
CA PHE A 136 5.00 17.86 20.24
C PHE A 136 5.84 17.00 21.21
N LEU A 137 5.70 15.68 21.15
CA LEU A 137 6.34 14.78 22.10
C LEU A 137 7.83 14.55 21.83
N VAL A 138 8.28 14.54 20.56
CA VAL A 138 9.68 14.24 20.20
C VAL A 138 10.73 15.05 21.00
N PRO A 139 10.62 16.39 21.17
CA PRO A 139 11.61 17.19 21.89
C PRO A 139 11.70 16.86 23.39
N GLN A 140 10.59 16.46 23.99
CA GLN A 140 10.47 16.19 25.43
C GLN A 140 10.58 14.70 25.80
N ALA A 141 10.46 13.81 24.81
CA ALA A 141 10.54 12.37 25.00
C ALA A 141 11.95 11.91 25.42
N PRO A 142 12.04 10.85 26.24
CA PRO A 142 13.27 10.08 26.43
C PRO A 142 13.86 9.66 25.08
N VAL A 143 15.18 9.57 24.99
CA VAL A 143 15.88 9.29 23.73
C VAL A 143 15.44 7.94 23.15
N GLU A 144 15.14 6.98 24.00
CA GLU A 144 14.70 5.63 23.67
C GLU A 144 13.32 5.58 23.00
N ALA A 145 12.46 6.57 23.21
CA ALA A 145 11.12 6.64 22.63
C ALA A 145 11.07 7.43 21.30
N ARG A 146 12.12 8.18 20.98
CA ARG A 146 12.17 9.04 19.78
C ARG A 146 12.10 8.29 18.46
N PRO A 147 12.73 7.11 18.26
CA PRO A 147 12.57 6.35 17.02
C PRO A 147 11.10 6.04 16.72
N ALA A 148 10.36 5.59 17.73
CA ALA A 148 8.94 5.28 17.61
C ALA A 148 8.09 6.52 17.33
N LEU A 149 8.33 7.64 18.02
CA LEU A 149 7.58 8.87 17.75
C LEU A 149 7.84 9.43 16.34
N HIS A 150 9.08 9.43 15.86
CA HIS A 150 9.38 9.81 14.48
C HIS A 150 8.72 8.85 13.49
N TRP A 151 8.71 7.54 13.78
CA TRP A 151 8.04 6.56 12.93
C TRP A 151 6.52 6.74 12.91
N LEU A 152 5.86 6.92 14.04
CA LEU A 152 4.43 7.22 14.13
C LEU A 152 4.08 8.52 13.37
N TRP A 153 4.92 9.55 13.50
CA TRP A 153 4.78 10.78 12.73
C TRP A 153 4.92 10.53 11.22
N ALA A 154 5.90 9.73 10.80
CA ALA A 154 6.07 9.36 9.41
C ALA A 154 4.83 8.64 8.86
N ARG A 155 4.25 7.72 9.64
CA ARG A 155 3.03 6.99 9.27
C ARG A 155 1.80 7.89 9.17
N ALA A 156 1.69 8.90 10.04
CA ALA A 156 0.69 9.95 9.92
C ALA A 156 0.87 10.78 8.64
N ALA A 157 2.11 11.16 8.30
CA ALA A 157 2.41 11.87 7.04
C ALA A 157 2.05 11.02 5.81
N GLU A 158 2.36 9.70 5.83
CA GLU A 158 1.93 8.79 4.75
C GLU A 158 0.41 8.72 4.60
N ALA A 159 -0.35 8.67 5.71
CA ALA A 159 -1.81 8.66 5.69
C ALA A 159 -2.40 9.98 5.14
N LEU A 160 -1.66 11.08 5.21
CA LEU A 160 -1.99 12.38 4.62
C LEU A 160 -1.42 12.55 3.20
N ALA A 161 -0.88 11.48 2.60
CA ALA A 161 -0.22 11.47 1.30
C ALA A 161 1.01 12.40 1.18
N ASP A 162 1.61 12.83 2.30
CA ASP A 162 2.86 13.58 2.31
C ASP A 162 4.06 12.62 2.37
N THR A 163 4.41 12.08 1.20
CA THR A 163 5.43 11.03 1.13
C THR A 163 6.85 11.55 1.33
N GLU A 164 7.12 12.80 0.97
CA GLU A 164 8.44 13.41 1.16
C GLU A 164 8.72 13.60 2.66
N GLU A 165 7.74 14.11 3.40
CA GLU A 165 7.84 14.27 4.84
C GLU A 165 7.93 12.92 5.56
N ALA A 166 7.12 11.94 5.14
CA ALA A 166 7.21 10.59 5.66
C ALA A 166 8.61 9.98 5.51
N GLU A 167 9.23 10.08 4.32
CA GLU A 167 10.58 9.56 4.09
C GLU A 167 11.60 10.24 5.01
N ARG A 168 11.53 11.57 5.15
CA ARG A 168 12.40 12.35 6.05
C ARG A 168 12.26 11.92 7.51
N LEU A 169 11.03 11.67 7.97
CA LEU A 169 10.75 11.26 9.35
C LEU A 169 11.19 9.82 9.63
N HIS A 170 11.04 8.90 8.67
CA HIS A 170 11.62 7.57 8.78
C HIS A 170 13.15 7.62 8.88
N GLU A 171 13.82 8.50 8.13
CA GLU A 171 15.26 8.72 8.26
C GLU A 171 15.62 9.30 9.65
N ALA A 172 14.82 10.22 10.18
CA ALA A 172 15.00 10.76 11.54
C ALA A 172 14.84 9.71 12.65
N ALA A 173 13.96 8.72 12.45
CA ALA A 173 13.85 7.56 13.33
C ALA A 173 15.17 6.77 13.34
N LEU A 174 15.78 6.53 12.16
CA LEU A 174 17.05 5.82 12.03
C LEU A 174 18.28 6.60 12.51
N ASP A 175 18.22 7.94 12.48
CA ASP A 175 19.24 8.79 13.11
C ASP A 175 19.23 8.63 14.64
N SER A 176 18.06 8.32 15.21
CA SER A 176 17.90 8.06 16.65
C SER A 176 18.25 6.62 17.03
N ASP A 177 17.79 5.64 16.25
CA ASP A 177 18.13 4.22 16.36
C ASP A 177 18.29 3.58 14.97
N PRO A 178 19.54 3.29 14.52
CA PRO A 178 19.80 2.71 13.21
C PRO A 178 19.21 1.31 12.99
N ASP A 179 18.80 0.62 14.05
CA ASP A 179 18.24 -0.73 14.01
C ASP A 179 16.72 -0.74 14.26
N TRP A 180 16.06 0.43 14.27
CA TRP A 180 14.61 0.55 14.41
C TRP A 180 13.88 -0.12 13.24
N SER A 181 13.39 -1.34 13.49
CA SER A 181 12.87 -2.24 12.45
C SER A 181 11.70 -1.66 11.65
N PRO A 182 10.68 -1.03 12.27
CA PRO A 182 9.54 -0.48 11.52
C PRO A 182 9.96 0.57 10.47
N ALA A 183 10.83 1.53 10.85
CA ALA A 183 11.32 2.54 9.90
C ALA A 183 12.23 1.95 8.82
N LEU A 184 13.01 0.90 9.12
CA LEU A 184 13.78 0.18 8.11
C LEU A 184 12.85 -0.48 7.08
N TYR A 185 11.75 -1.08 7.52
CA TYR A 185 10.78 -1.72 6.63
C TYR A 185 10.07 -0.68 5.76
N ASP A 186 9.61 0.44 6.34
CA ASP A 186 8.93 1.49 5.57
C ASP A 186 9.85 2.19 4.58
N LEU A 187 11.13 2.44 4.92
CA LEU A 187 12.11 2.92 3.95
C LEU A 187 12.38 1.90 2.84
N ALA A 188 12.18 0.61 3.09
CA ALA A 188 12.24 -0.40 2.04
C ALA A 188 11.04 -0.29 1.09
N ARG A 189 9.83 -0.01 1.59
CA ARG A 189 8.64 0.30 0.78
C ARG A 189 8.87 1.55 -0.07
N VAL A 190 9.43 2.62 0.52
CA VAL A 190 9.82 3.84 -0.22
C VAL A 190 10.85 3.54 -1.31
N ALA A 191 11.90 2.78 -0.99
CA ALA A 191 12.91 2.38 -1.98
C ALA A 191 12.34 1.50 -3.09
N ASN A 192 11.38 0.62 -2.78
CA ASN A 192 10.62 -0.16 -3.74
C ASN A 192 9.89 0.77 -4.73
N ASP A 193 9.15 1.77 -4.22
CA ASP A 193 8.40 2.70 -5.07
C ASP A 193 9.32 3.52 -5.97
N ARG A 194 10.48 3.96 -5.45
CA ARG A 194 11.55 4.64 -6.22
C ARG A 194 12.26 3.75 -7.25
N GLY A 195 11.97 2.45 -7.30
CA GLY A 195 12.60 1.52 -8.23
C GLY A 195 14.02 1.09 -7.82
N ASP A 196 14.39 1.20 -6.55
CA ASP A 196 15.68 0.77 -6.00
C ASP A 196 15.56 -0.55 -5.22
N ALA A 197 15.47 -1.66 -5.98
CA ALA A 197 15.33 -2.99 -5.39
C ALA A 197 16.54 -3.40 -4.53
N VAL A 198 17.74 -2.88 -4.83
CA VAL A 198 18.96 -3.21 -4.09
C VAL A 198 18.93 -2.57 -2.71
N ARG A 199 18.58 -1.27 -2.64
CA ARG A 199 18.41 -0.57 -1.36
C ARG A 199 17.28 -1.19 -0.55
N ALA A 200 16.12 -1.45 -1.17
CA ALA A 200 14.98 -2.05 -0.50
C ALA A 200 15.32 -3.41 0.14
N LEU A 201 15.95 -4.34 -0.61
CA LEU A 201 16.40 -5.63 -0.06
C LEU A 201 17.52 -5.51 1.00
N SER A 202 18.30 -4.43 0.98
CA SER A 202 19.28 -4.16 2.03
C SER A 202 18.59 -3.71 3.33
N LEU A 203 17.53 -2.90 3.22
CA LEU A 203 16.76 -2.42 4.34
C LEU A 203 15.93 -3.55 4.97
N LEU A 204 15.25 -4.37 4.16
CA LEU A 204 14.47 -5.53 4.62
C LEU A 204 15.33 -6.55 5.39
N ARG A 205 16.57 -6.78 4.94
CA ARG A 205 17.50 -7.64 5.70
C ARG A 205 17.87 -7.05 7.05
N ARG A 206 17.96 -5.72 7.17
CA ARG A 206 18.27 -5.04 8.44
C ARG A 206 17.06 -5.00 9.37
N SER A 207 15.85 -4.83 8.82
CA SER A 207 14.59 -4.94 9.57
C SER A 207 14.27 -6.39 9.98
N ARG A 208 15.10 -7.37 9.58
CA ARG A 208 14.87 -8.80 9.84
C ARG A 208 13.56 -9.32 9.24
N ALA A 209 13.12 -8.73 8.12
CA ALA A 209 12.02 -9.27 7.33
C ALA A 209 12.29 -10.74 6.99
N ARG A 210 11.22 -11.54 7.01
CA ARG A 210 11.31 -12.98 6.78
C ARG A 210 11.66 -13.27 5.32
N GLU A 211 12.20 -14.46 5.05
CA GLU A 211 12.55 -14.85 3.67
C GLU A 211 11.31 -15.02 2.78
N ASP A 212 10.17 -15.38 3.37
CA ASP A 212 8.85 -15.55 2.75
C ASP A 212 8.01 -14.27 2.75
N ASP A 213 8.59 -13.13 3.12
CA ASP A 213 7.94 -11.83 3.02
C ASP A 213 7.64 -11.46 1.55
N VAL A 214 6.41 -11.04 1.27
CA VAL A 214 5.93 -10.78 -0.10
C VAL A 214 6.75 -9.68 -0.79
N LEU A 215 7.18 -8.65 -0.06
CA LEU A 215 8.01 -7.58 -0.61
C LEU A 215 9.41 -8.10 -0.91
N VAL A 216 9.98 -8.95 -0.04
CA VAL A 216 11.26 -9.64 -0.31
C VAL A 216 11.17 -10.47 -1.59
N GLU A 217 10.16 -11.32 -1.72
CA GLU A 217 9.96 -12.17 -2.90
C GLU A 217 9.78 -11.36 -4.19
N THR A 218 9.02 -10.26 -4.11
CA THR A 218 8.77 -9.36 -5.23
C THR A 218 10.08 -8.72 -5.70
N LEU A 219 10.82 -8.09 -4.78
CA LEU A 219 12.05 -7.37 -5.10
C LEU A 219 13.14 -8.28 -5.67
N GLN A 220 13.25 -9.53 -5.20
CA GLN A 220 14.21 -10.51 -5.74
C GLN A 220 14.02 -10.78 -7.24
N ARG A 221 12.80 -10.62 -7.77
CA ARG A 221 12.50 -10.77 -9.20
C ARG A 221 13.01 -9.57 -10.03
N PHE A 222 13.11 -8.40 -9.39
CA PHE A 222 13.43 -7.13 -10.05
C PHE A 222 14.83 -6.59 -9.74
N VAL A 223 15.66 -7.33 -9.01
CA VAL A 223 17.09 -7.01 -8.90
C VAL A 223 17.75 -7.10 -10.28
N PRO A 224 18.36 -6.01 -10.79
CA PRO A 224 19.07 -6.06 -12.05
C PRO A 224 20.20 -7.08 -12.01
N ARG A 225 20.27 -7.95 -13.02
CA ARG A 225 21.28 -8.99 -13.12
C ARG A 225 22.35 -8.60 -14.13
N ASP A 226 23.59 -8.96 -13.82
CA ASP A 226 24.67 -8.85 -14.80
C ASP A 226 24.32 -9.65 -16.06
N ARG A 227 24.47 -9.03 -17.23
CA ARG A 227 24.47 -9.70 -18.52
C ARG A 227 25.48 -10.83 -18.57
N THR A 228 25.00 -12.02 -18.93
CA THR A 228 25.80 -13.23 -19.09
C THR A 228 26.38 -13.38 -20.49
N ASP A 229 25.84 -12.64 -21.46
CA ASP A 229 26.25 -12.67 -22.87
C ASP A 229 27.49 -11.80 -23.17
N ILE A 230 27.95 -10.99 -22.21
CA ILE A 230 29.11 -10.10 -22.36
C ILE A 230 30.18 -10.47 -21.32
N GLY A 231 31.39 -10.76 -21.79
CA GLY A 231 32.51 -11.04 -20.89
C GLY A 231 32.88 -9.81 -20.05
N ARG A 232 33.26 -10.04 -18.79
CA ARG A 232 33.61 -8.98 -17.82
C ARG A 232 34.61 -7.94 -18.36
N ASN A 233 35.52 -8.32 -19.26
CA ASN A 233 36.52 -7.43 -19.85
C ASN A 233 36.20 -6.95 -21.27
N ASP A 234 35.07 -7.38 -21.85
CA ASP A 234 34.68 -7.03 -23.22
C ASP A 234 34.19 -5.57 -23.28
N PRO A 235 34.19 -4.95 -24.47
CA PRO A 235 33.58 -3.64 -24.66
C PRO A 235 32.12 -3.64 -24.19
N CYS A 236 31.73 -2.60 -23.44
CA CYS A 236 30.38 -2.49 -22.92
C CYS A 236 29.36 -2.25 -24.05
N TRP A 237 28.19 -2.88 -23.93
CA TRP A 237 27.09 -2.78 -24.91
C TRP A 237 26.57 -1.35 -25.14
N CYS A 238 26.76 -0.45 -24.16
CA CYS A 238 26.34 0.95 -24.26
C CYS A 238 27.13 1.79 -25.28
N GLY A 239 28.12 1.21 -25.97
CA GLY A 239 28.92 1.91 -26.97
C GLY A 239 29.98 2.88 -26.40
N SER A 240 30.17 2.94 -25.08
CA SER A 240 31.16 3.84 -24.45
C SER A 240 32.62 3.51 -24.73
N GLY A 241 32.90 2.34 -25.32
CA GLY A 241 34.27 1.82 -25.53
C GLY A 241 34.97 1.35 -24.24
N ARG A 242 34.37 1.52 -23.06
CA ARG A 242 34.90 1.02 -21.78
C ARG A 242 34.65 -0.48 -21.63
N LYS A 243 35.46 -1.15 -20.81
CA LYS A 243 35.22 -2.56 -20.42
C LYS A 243 33.91 -2.65 -19.64
N TYR A 244 33.12 -3.71 -19.86
CA TYR A 244 31.83 -3.93 -19.20
C TYR A 244 31.93 -3.82 -17.66
N LYS A 245 32.96 -4.42 -17.05
CA LYS A 245 33.22 -4.30 -15.59
C LYS A 245 33.41 -2.89 -15.04
N ALA A 246 33.83 -1.96 -15.90
CA ALA A 246 34.13 -0.58 -15.52
C ALA A 246 33.04 0.39 -16.03
N CYS A 247 31.95 -0.15 -16.58
CA CYS A 247 30.87 0.62 -17.16
C CYS A 247 29.51 0.23 -16.55
N HIS A 248 28.87 -0.84 -17.02
CA HIS A 248 27.51 -1.23 -16.63
C HIS A 248 27.41 -2.49 -15.77
N ARG A 249 28.50 -3.25 -15.58
CA ARG A 249 28.46 -4.42 -14.72
C ARG A 249 28.15 -4.00 -13.27
N GLY A 250 27.10 -4.55 -12.68
CA GLY A 250 26.55 -4.12 -11.40
C GLY A 250 25.84 -2.75 -11.42
N ARG A 251 25.54 -2.20 -12.60
CA ARG A 251 24.76 -0.97 -12.82
C ARG A 251 23.75 -1.15 -13.95
N GLU A 252 23.27 -2.37 -14.11
CA GLU A 252 22.21 -2.65 -15.07
C GLU A 252 20.90 -2.06 -14.55
N THR A 253 20.06 -1.59 -15.47
CA THR A 253 18.74 -1.06 -15.19
C THR A 253 17.74 -1.87 -16.00
N LEU A 254 16.62 -2.23 -15.39
CA LEU A 254 15.52 -2.85 -16.10
C LEU A 254 14.92 -1.86 -17.11
N THR A 255 14.56 -2.35 -18.29
CA THR A 255 13.78 -1.58 -19.26
C THR A 255 12.38 -1.26 -18.70
N LEU A 256 11.70 -0.26 -19.24
CA LEU A 256 10.34 0.08 -18.79
C LEU A 256 9.37 -1.12 -18.94
N ALA A 257 9.49 -1.88 -20.03
CA ALA A 257 8.73 -3.11 -20.24
C ALA A 257 9.03 -4.21 -19.20
N GLU A 258 10.27 -4.30 -18.71
CA GLU A 258 10.63 -5.24 -17.62
C GLU A 258 10.15 -4.76 -16.25
N ARG A 259 9.98 -3.44 -16.07
CA ARG A 259 9.45 -2.83 -14.85
C ARG A 259 7.91 -2.79 -14.81
N LEU A 260 7.21 -2.96 -15.93
CA LEU A 260 5.74 -3.02 -15.97
C LEU A 260 5.12 -3.95 -14.90
N PRO A 261 5.50 -5.24 -14.77
CA PRO A 261 4.96 -6.09 -13.71
C PRO A 261 5.39 -5.64 -12.31
N TRP A 262 6.53 -4.95 -12.16
CA TRP A 262 6.93 -4.38 -10.88
C TRP A 262 6.04 -3.21 -10.50
N LEU A 263 5.75 -2.30 -11.43
CA LEU A 263 4.85 -1.16 -11.22
C LEU A 263 3.46 -1.63 -10.74
N VAL A 264 2.91 -2.67 -11.37
CA VAL A 264 1.64 -3.28 -10.91
C VAL A 264 1.80 -3.88 -9.51
N ALA A 265 2.89 -4.58 -9.25
CA ALA A 265 3.16 -5.16 -7.93
C ALA A 265 3.33 -4.10 -6.82
N LYS A 266 3.90 -2.92 -7.10
CA LYS A 266 4.00 -1.81 -6.13
C LYS A 266 2.60 -1.38 -5.67
N ALA A 267 1.71 -1.15 -6.63
CA ALA A 267 0.34 -0.73 -6.34
C ALA A 267 -0.47 -1.84 -5.66
N ASP A 268 -0.30 -3.10 -6.08
CA ASP A 268 -0.92 -4.25 -5.42
C ASP A 268 -0.46 -4.40 -3.95
N LEU A 269 0.84 -4.34 -3.69
CA LEU A 269 1.38 -4.37 -2.32
C LEU A 269 0.81 -3.24 -1.47
N HIS A 270 0.58 -2.07 -2.07
CA HIS A 270 0.01 -0.93 -1.38
C HIS A 270 -1.48 -1.11 -1.04
N LEU A 271 -2.21 -2.05 -1.66
CA LEU A 271 -3.58 -2.41 -1.20
C LEU A 271 -3.59 -2.91 0.25
N THR A 272 -2.48 -3.46 0.74
CA THR A 272 -2.38 -3.93 2.13
C THR A 272 -2.15 -2.78 3.12
N TYR A 273 -1.62 -1.63 2.68
CA TYR A 273 -1.15 -0.56 3.57
C TYR A 273 -1.78 0.82 3.30
N GLY A 274 -2.46 1.00 2.16
CA GLY A 274 -3.03 2.25 1.68
C GLY A 274 -4.56 2.27 1.71
N GLY A 275 -5.15 3.42 1.37
CA GLY A 275 -6.59 3.66 1.54
C GLY A 275 -7.49 2.71 0.74
N ALA A 276 -7.00 2.17 -0.38
CA ALA A 276 -7.75 1.23 -1.23
C ALA A 276 -7.95 -0.17 -0.59
N GLY A 277 -7.23 -0.49 0.49
CA GLY A 277 -7.37 -1.77 1.19
C GLY A 277 -8.76 -2.02 1.78
N VAL A 278 -9.50 -0.96 2.10
CA VAL A 278 -10.87 -1.06 2.62
C VAL A 278 -11.80 -1.70 1.59
N LEU A 279 -11.68 -1.31 0.32
CA LEU A 279 -12.47 -1.90 -0.76
C LEU A 279 -12.09 -3.36 -0.99
N LEU A 280 -10.80 -3.72 -0.89
CA LEU A 280 -10.37 -5.11 -0.98
C LEU A 280 -11.01 -5.99 0.11
N HIS A 281 -11.05 -5.51 1.36
CA HIS A 281 -11.73 -6.24 2.43
C HIS A 281 -13.24 -6.37 2.18
N ALA A 282 -13.89 -5.32 1.67
CA ALA A 282 -15.31 -5.35 1.35
C ALA A 282 -15.64 -6.31 0.19
N VAL A 283 -14.80 -6.34 -0.85
CA VAL A 283 -14.94 -7.30 -1.97
C VAL A 283 -14.68 -8.72 -1.48
N ALA A 284 -13.64 -8.96 -0.69
CA ALA A 284 -13.36 -10.28 -0.12
C ALA A 284 -14.51 -10.78 0.77
N ALA A 285 -15.04 -9.92 1.65
CA ALA A 285 -16.17 -10.27 2.51
C ALA A 285 -17.42 -10.64 1.69
N TRP A 286 -17.74 -9.84 0.66
CA TRP A 286 -18.84 -10.14 -0.27
C TRP A 286 -18.62 -11.48 -1.00
N TRP A 287 -17.40 -11.72 -1.50
CA TRP A 287 -17.06 -12.95 -2.23
C TRP A 287 -17.21 -14.21 -1.37
N THR A 288 -16.89 -14.08 -0.09
CA THR A 288 -16.97 -15.17 0.88
C THR A 288 -18.31 -15.24 1.62
N ASP A 289 -19.31 -14.44 1.24
CA ASP A 289 -20.59 -14.41 1.96
C ASP A 289 -21.23 -15.81 2.04
N GLY A 290 -21.61 -16.21 3.25
CA GLY A 290 -22.14 -17.55 3.55
C GLY A 290 -21.09 -18.67 3.66
N GLN A 291 -19.81 -18.42 3.40
CA GLN A 291 -18.72 -19.34 3.72
C GLN A 291 -18.39 -19.27 5.22
N ARG A 292 -18.07 -20.42 5.83
CA ARG A 292 -17.85 -20.53 7.29
C ARG A 292 -16.42 -20.82 7.68
N GLU A 293 -15.57 -21.14 6.72
CA GLU A 293 -14.17 -21.47 7.00
C GLU A 293 -13.40 -20.16 7.28
N PRO A 294 -12.67 -20.05 8.41
CA PRO A 294 -11.90 -18.85 8.74
C PRO A 294 -10.89 -18.45 7.66
N GLU A 295 -10.34 -19.44 6.95
CA GLU A 295 -9.33 -19.22 5.91
C GLU A 295 -9.93 -18.64 4.62
N ALA A 296 -11.25 -18.77 4.39
CA ALA A 296 -11.88 -18.32 3.14
C ALA A 296 -11.66 -16.83 2.88
N GLN A 297 -11.73 -16.01 3.92
CA GLN A 297 -11.51 -14.57 3.79
C GLN A 297 -10.04 -14.24 3.53
N LEU A 298 -9.10 -14.95 4.17
CA LEU A 298 -7.66 -14.79 3.92
C LEU A 298 -7.30 -15.20 2.50
N ASP A 299 -7.84 -16.31 2.02
CA ASP A 299 -7.68 -16.78 0.65
C ASP A 299 -8.24 -15.76 -0.36
N ALA A 300 -9.41 -15.17 -0.07
CA ALA A 300 -10.01 -14.12 -0.90
C ALA A 300 -9.19 -12.81 -0.93
N LEU A 301 -8.60 -12.41 0.20
CA LEU A 301 -7.70 -11.24 0.27
C LEU A 301 -6.40 -11.45 -0.54
N ALA A 302 -5.98 -12.70 -0.70
CA ALA A 302 -4.83 -13.12 -1.50
C ALA A 302 -5.18 -13.47 -2.96
N ASP A 303 -6.47 -13.51 -3.32
CA ASP A 303 -6.91 -13.91 -4.65
C ASP A 303 -6.47 -12.88 -5.71
N PRO A 304 -5.69 -13.29 -6.74
CA PRO A 304 -5.18 -12.36 -7.73
C PRO A 304 -6.27 -11.61 -8.52
N LEU A 305 -7.40 -12.26 -8.83
CA LEU A 305 -8.48 -11.65 -9.60
C LEU A 305 -9.20 -10.57 -8.77
N LEU A 306 -9.47 -10.84 -7.49
CA LEU A 306 -10.08 -9.85 -6.59
C LEU A 306 -9.20 -8.61 -6.44
N ARG A 307 -7.91 -8.81 -6.15
CA ARG A 307 -6.95 -7.72 -5.98
C ARG A 307 -6.79 -6.90 -7.26
N ASP A 308 -6.69 -7.56 -8.41
CA ASP A 308 -6.60 -6.90 -9.72
C ASP A 308 -7.88 -6.13 -10.07
N ALA A 309 -9.06 -6.66 -9.76
CA ALA A 309 -10.32 -5.94 -9.94
C ALA A 309 -10.42 -4.68 -9.07
N VAL A 310 -9.99 -4.76 -7.81
CA VAL A 310 -9.91 -3.59 -6.92
C VAL A 310 -8.90 -2.57 -7.42
N LEU A 311 -7.75 -3.04 -7.93
CA LEU A 311 -6.70 -2.17 -8.41
C LEU A 311 -7.15 -1.32 -9.61
N PHE A 312 -7.88 -1.90 -10.57
CA PHE A 312 -8.22 -1.22 -11.82
C PHE A 312 -9.67 -0.73 -11.89
N GLU A 313 -10.66 -1.57 -11.55
CA GLU A 313 -12.08 -1.19 -11.55
C GLU A 313 -12.53 -0.56 -10.23
N GLY A 314 -11.81 -0.84 -9.12
CA GLY A 314 -12.02 -0.20 -7.81
C GLY A 314 -11.21 1.09 -7.59
N ALA A 315 -10.57 1.61 -8.62
CA ALA A 315 -9.70 2.79 -8.58
C ALA A 315 -8.47 2.69 -7.64
N GLY A 316 -8.07 1.48 -7.23
CA GLY A 316 -6.94 1.28 -6.33
C GLY A 316 -5.60 1.83 -6.88
N LEU A 317 -5.36 1.75 -8.19
CA LEU A 317 -4.15 2.30 -8.81
C LEU A 317 -4.14 3.83 -8.75
N GLN A 318 -5.29 4.48 -8.89
CA GLN A 318 -5.44 5.93 -8.78
C GLN A 318 -5.17 6.37 -7.34
N VAL A 319 -5.66 5.62 -6.35
CA VAL A 319 -5.36 5.85 -4.93
C VAL A 319 -3.85 5.69 -4.67
N TYR A 320 -3.23 4.63 -5.17
CA TYR A 320 -1.78 4.44 -5.07
C TYR A 320 -1.00 5.61 -5.70
N LEU A 321 -1.41 6.09 -6.88
CA LEU A 321 -0.77 7.24 -7.54
C LEU A 321 -0.96 8.55 -6.77
N HIS A 322 -2.12 8.73 -6.13
CA HIS A 322 -2.34 9.88 -5.25
C HIS A 322 -1.44 9.83 -4.02
N GLU A 323 -1.35 8.66 -3.37
CA GLU A 323 -0.65 8.49 -2.10
C GLU A 323 0.87 8.32 -2.25
N ARG A 324 1.35 7.74 -3.36
CA ARG A 324 2.76 7.33 -3.53
C ARG A 324 3.37 7.76 -4.87
N GLY A 325 2.58 8.34 -5.78
CA GLY A 325 3.04 8.66 -7.14
C GLY A 325 4.25 9.61 -7.19
N ALA A 326 4.42 10.47 -6.18
CA ALA A 326 5.58 11.37 -6.07
C ALA A 326 6.93 10.63 -5.91
N LEU A 327 6.92 9.37 -5.47
CA LEU A 327 8.13 8.55 -5.35
C LEU A 327 8.52 7.85 -6.65
N LEU A 328 7.58 7.64 -7.57
CA LEU A 328 7.80 6.85 -8.77
C LEU A 328 8.80 7.55 -9.71
N PRO A 329 9.65 6.78 -10.42
CA PRO A 329 10.37 7.30 -11.57
C PRO A 329 9.42 7.94 -12.59
N ASP A 330 9.81 9.06 -13.22
CA ASP A 330 8.96 9.81 -14.16
C ASP A 330 8.33 8.92 -15.25
N ASP A 331 9.10 7.98 -15.81
CA ASP A 331 8.64 7.08 -16.85
C ASP A 331 7.64 6.00 -16.35
N GLU A 332 7.72 5.61 -15.08
CA GLU A 332 6.73 4.77 -14.43
C GLU A 332 5.47 5.55 -14.11
N SER A 333 5.57 6.81 -13.70
CA SER A 333 4.41 7.68 -13.48
C SER A 333 3.61 7.88 -14.77
N GLU A 334 4.29 8.15 -15.89
CA GLU A 334 3.66 8.23 -17.21
C GLU A 334 3.02 6.91 -17.64
N LEU A 335 3.70 5.78 -17.39
CA LEU A 335 3.15 4.45 -17.67
C LEU A 335 1.91 4.18 -16.82
N ALA A 336 1.95 4.47 -15.52
CA ALA A 336 0.86 4.21 -14.58
C ALA A 336 -0.43 4.95 -14.98
N ALA A 337 -0.31 6.21 -15.43
CA ALA A 337 -1.44 6.97 -15.95
C ALA A 337 -2.11 6.27 -17.16
N ARG A 338 -1.33 5.57 -17.98
CA ARG A 338 -1.85 4.78 -19.10
C ARG A 338 -2.46 3.46 -18.65
N LEU A 339 -1.91 2.82 -17.61
CA LEU A 339 -2.50 1.61 -17.01
C LEU A 339 -3.88 1.92 -16.41
N VAL A 340 -4.04 3.06 -15.73
CA VAL A 340 -5.34 3.55 -15.22
C VAL A 340 -6.39 3.65 -16.32
N ALA A 341 -6.00 4.10 -17.51
CA ALA A 341 -6.93 4.31 -18.63
C ALA A 341 -7.19 3.04 -19.48
N ALA A 342 -6.44 1.96 -19.24
CA ALA A 342 -6.50 0.76 -20.07
C ALA A 342 -7.53 -0.23 -19.50
N PRO A 343 -8.68 -0.45 -20.17
CA PRO A 343 -9.72 -1.34 -19.67
C PRO A 343 -9.36 -2.82 -19.90
N ARG A 344 -10.01 -3.70 -19.13
CA ARG A 344 -9.94 -5.15 -19.35
C ARG A 344 -10.59 -5.51 -20.69
N GLN A 345 -9.89 -6.32 -21.46
CA GLN A 345 -10.30 -6.80 -22.78
C GLN A 345 -10.45 -8.32 -22.80
N VAL A 346 -11.33 -8.80 -23.67
CA VAL A 346 -11.41 -10.22 -24.04
C VAL A 346 -10.67 -10.41 -25.36
N LEU A 347 -9.70 -11.31 -25.38
CA LEU A 347 -8.73 -11.49 -26.47
C LEU A 347 -8.73 -12.94 -26.96
N ASP A 348 -8.94 -13.15 -28.25
CA ASP A 348 -8.73 -14.43 -28.91
C ASP A 348 -7.24 -14.63 -29.24
N VAL A 349 -6.66 -15.75 -28.82
CA VAL A 349 -5.26 -16.09 -29.14
C VAL A 349 -5.18 -16.76 -30.51
N GLU A 350 -4.71 -16.02 -31.52
CA GLU A 350 -4.65 -16.52 -32.90
C GLU A 350 -3.41 -17.39 -33.16
N VAL A 351 -2.24 -16.92 -32.73
CA VAL A 351 -0.95 -17.58 -33.00
C VAL A 351 0.04 -17.33 -31.85
N PRO A 352 0.42 -18.36 -31.08
CA PRO A 352 1.54 -18.25 -30.15
C PRO A 352 2.86 -18.32 -30.91
N GLY A 353 3.74 -17.35 -30.69
CA GLY A 353 5.11 -17.33 -31.18
C GLY A 353 6.14 -17.44 -30.05
N SER A 354 7.43 -17.47 -30.41
CA SER A 354 8.52 -17.61 -29.43
C SER A 354 8.87 -16.32 -28.69
N SER A 355 8.47 -15.17 -29.22
CA SER A 355 8.74 -13.85 -28.64
C SER A 355 7.51 -12.94 -28.60
N THR A 356 6.56 -13.14 -29.51
CA THR A 356 5.25 -12.48 -29.52
C THR A 356 4.13 -13.50 -29.58
N VAL A 357 2.96 -13.13 -29.08
CA VAL A 357 1.69 -13.83 -29.29
C VAL A 357 0.79 -12.88 -30.08
N ARG A 358 0.24 -13.37 -31.21
CA ARG A 358 -0.78 -12.62 -31.93
C ARG A 358 -2.13 -12.86 -31.29
N VAL A 359 -2.78 -11.78 -30.88
CA VAL A 359 -4.12 -11.80 -30.28
C VAL A 359 -5.06 -10.91 -31.09
N ARG A 360 -6.36 -11.22 -31.04
CA ARG A 360 -7.41 -10.42 -31.65
C ARG A 360 -8.45 -10.06 -30.58
N PRO A 361 -8.71 -8.76 -30.34
CA PRO A 361 -9.79 -8.33 -29.47
C PRO A 361 -11.15 -8.90 -29.94
N VAL A 362 -11.92 -9.42 -29.00
CA VAL A 362 -13.31 -9.85 -29.25
C VAL A 362 -14.16 -8.62 -29.54
N ALA A 363 -15.06 -8.72 -30.52
CA ALA A 363 -15.89 -7.60 -30.93
C ALA A 363 -16.72 -7.08 -29.75
N GLY A 364 -16.73 -5.75 -29.55
CA GLY A 364 -17.47 -5.10 -28.47
C GLY A 364 -16.68 -4.95 -27.17
N THR A 365 -15.48 -5.54 -27.05
CA THR A 365 -14.62 -5.32 -25.90
C THR A 365 -14.15 -3.85 -25.83
N PRO A 366 -14.03 -3.25 -24.63
CA PRO A 366 -13.65 -1.85 -24.49
C PRO A 366 -12.15 -1.62 -24.75
N GLY A 367 -11.79 -0.42 -25.19
CA GLY A 367 -10.39 0.04 -25.26
C GLY A 367 -9.68 -0.26 -26.58
N GLU A 368 -8.36 -0.04 -26.55
CA GLU A 368 -7.44 -0.31 -27.65
C GLU A 368 -6.49 -1.46 -27.28
N PRO A 369 -6.03 -2.25 -28.27
CA PRO A 369 -6.32 -2.14 -29.70
C PRO A 369 -7.69 -2.72 -30.08
N THR A 370 -8.20 -2.40 -31.27
CA THR A 370 -9.46 -2.97 -31.82
C THR A 370 -9.22 -3.97 -32.96
N GLU A 371 -7.97 -4.08 -33.42
CA GLU A 371 -7.52 -5.02 -34.46
C GLU A 371 -6.50 -6.00 -33.88
N SER A 372 -6.13 -7.04 -34.65
CA SER A 372 -5.13 -8.01 -34.21
C SER A 372 -3.75 -7.36 -34.03
N VAL A 373 -3.12 -7.61 -32.89
CA VAL A 373 -1.80 -7.07 -32.53
C VAL A 373 -0.85 -8.16 -32.06
N GLU A 374 0.44 -7.83 -32.00
CA GLU A 374 1.46 -8.68 -31.41
C GLU A 374 1.80 -8.23 -29.99
N VAL A 375 1.58 -9.13 -29.03
CA VAL A 375 1.82 -8.90 -27.60
C VAL A 375 3.10 -9.66 -27.18
N ASP A 376 3.92 -9.10 -26.29
CA ASP A 376 5.10 -9.78 -25.75
C ASP A 376 4.71 -11.11 -25.09
N SER A 377 5.32 -12.22 -25.54
CA SER A 377 4.90 -13.56 -25.14
C SER A 377 5.16 -13.86 -23.66
N ARG A 378 6.01 -13.09 -22.96
CA ARG A 378 6.24 -13.26 -21.52
C ARG A 378 5.04 -12.78 -20.71
N SER A 379 4.30 -11.78 -21.21
CA SER A 379 3.11 -11.23 -20.55
C SER A 379 1.85 -12.07 -20.76
N LEU A 380 1.85 -12.98 -21.73
CA LEU A 380 0.80 -13.97 -21.98
C LEU A 380 1.38 -15.39 -21.90
N ALA A 381 2.19 -15.66 -20.87
CA ALA A 381 2.86 -16.94 -20.73
C ALA A 381 1.85 -18.09 -20.57
N GLY A 382 2.06 -19.19 -21.29
CA GLY A 382 1.25 -20.41 -21.16
C GLY A 382 0.00 -20.48 -22.06
N VAL A 383 -0.36 -19.39 -22.75
CA VAL A 383 -1.50 -19.40 -23.68
C VAL A 383 -1.22 -20.23 -24.94
N ARG A 384 -2.28 -20.79 -25.51
CA ARG A 384 -2.26 -21.61 -26.73
C ARG A 384 -3.17 -21.01 -27.78
N LYS A 385 -2.92 -21.41 -29.03
CA LYS A 385 -3.82 -21.05 -30.14
C LYS A 385 -5.25 -21.52 -29.84
N GLY A 386 -6.20 -20.61 -29.97
CA GLY A 386 -7.63 -20.85 -29.74
C GLY A 386 -8.07 -20.66 -28.29
N ASP A 387 -7.13 -20.41 -27.35
CA ASP A 387 -7.51 -19.93 -26.03
C ASP A 387 -8.12 -18.52 -26.16
N VAL A 388 -9.05 -18.20 -25.27
CA VAL A 388 -9.58 -16.84 -25.09
C VAL A 388 -9.16 -16.38 -23.70
N VAL A 389 -8.67 -15.15 -23.59
CA VAL A 389 -8.21 -14.60 -22.31
C VAL A 389 -8.86 -13.26 -22.00
N ALA A 390 -9.08 -12.99 -20.72
CA ALA A 390 -9.40 -11.66 -20.22
C ALA A 390 -8.13 -11.01 -19.64
N ALA A 391 -7.69 -9.91 -20.24
CA ALA A 391 -6.44 -9.23 -19.87
C ALA A 391 -6.50 -7.73 -20.21
N ARG A 392 -5.62 -6.93 -19.61
CA ARG A 392 -5.39 -5.53 -20.03
C ARG A 392 -4.16 -5.44 -20.90
N LEU A 393 -4.16 -4.51 -21.85
CA LEU A 393 -3.06 -4.29 -22.77
C LEU A 393 -2.54 -2.85 -22.67
N VAL A 394 -1.21 -2.69 -22.72
CA VAL A 394 -0.53 -1.41 -22.81
C VAL A 394 0.61 -1.48 -23.82
N GLU A 395 0.82 -0.41 -24.58
CA GLU A 395 1.92 -0.33 -25.55
C GLU A 395 3.18 0.28 -24.92
N ILE A 396 4.34 -0.35 -24.99
CA ILE A 396 5.62 0.20 -24.53
C ILE A 396 6.61 0.04 -25.69
N ASP A 397 7.25 1.14 -26.10
CA ASP A 397 8.20 1.15 -27.22
C ASP A 397 7.66 0.45 -28.49
N GLU A 398 6.45 0.84 -28.92
CA GLU A 398 5.74 0.30 -30.11
C GLU A 398 5.39 -1.20 -30.02
N ARG A 399 5.35 -1.76 -28.81
CA ARG A 399 5.01 -3.16 -28.57
C ARG A 399 3.94 -3.30 -27.51
N TRP A 400 2.97 -4.18 -27.74
CA TRP A 400 1.93 -4.45 -26.75
C TRP A 400 2.40 -5.42 -25.66
N HIS A 401 1.97 -5.16 -24.43
CA HIS A 401 2.23 -5.97 -23.26
C HIS A 401 0.91 -6.18 -22.50
N ALA A 402 0.67 -7.41 -22.07
CA ALA A 402 -0.38 -7.67 -21.10
C ALA A 402 0.10 -7.30 -19.68
N PHE A 403 -0.81 -6.86 -18.83
CA PHE A 403 -0.53 -6.54 -17.43
C PHE A 403 -1.74 -6.83 -16.54
N GLY A 404 -1.49 -6.91 -15.23
CA GLY A 404 -2.47 -7.40 -14.27
C GLY A 404 -2.65 -8.91 -14.39
N THR A 405 -3.84 -9.41 -14.03
CA THR A 405 -4.19 -10.82 -14.23
C THR A 405 -4.53 -11.14 -15.68
N VAL A 406 -4.26 -12.38 -16.07
CA VAL A 406 -4.62 -12.95 -17.38
C VAL A 406 -5.44 -14.20 -17.13
N GLU A 407 -6.75 -14.07 -17.26
CA GLU A 407 -7.68 -15.16 -16.97
C GLU A 407 -8.05 -15.92 -18.24
N LEU A 408 -8.06 -17.26 -18.19
CA LEU A 408 -8.59 -18.07 -19.28
C LEU A 408 -10.12 -18.06 -19.25
N ILE A 409 -10.72 -17.85 -20.41
CA ILE A 409 -12.17 -17.68 -20.58
C ILE A 409 -12.73 -18.81 -21.45
N ASP A 410 -13.91 -19.31 -21.12
CA ASP A 410 -14.67 -20.20 -22.00
C ASP A 410 -15.00 -19.42 -23.30
N PRO A 411 -14.57 -19.90 -24.48
CA PRO A 411 -14.89 -19.24 -25.75
C PRO A 411 -16.39 -18.99 -25.98
N ALA A 412 -17.28 -19.78 -25.36
CA ALA A 412 -18.73 -19.57 -25.44
C ALA A 412 -19.22 -18.37 -24.62
N ALA A 413 -18.50 -17.99 -23.56
CA ALA A 413 -18.81 -16.84 -22.70
C ALA A 413 -18.16 -15.53 -23.19
N ALA A 414 -17.17 -15.62 -24.09
CA ALA A 414 -16.33 -14.50 -24.54
C ALA A 414 -17.11 -13.23 -24.97
N LEU A 415 -18.15 -13.38 -25.80
CA LEU A 415 -18.94 -12.24 -26.28
C LEU A 415 -19.75 -11.59 -25.15
N GLY A 416 -20.36 -12.41 -24.28
CA GLY A 416 -21.12 -11.92 -23.13
C GLY A 416 -20.24 -11.19 -22.14
N LEU A 417 -19.04 -11.72 -21.86
CA LEU A 417 -18.05 -11.04 -21.03
C LEU A 417 -17.60 -9.72 -21.65
N ALA A 418 -17.33 -9.68 -22.96
CA ALA A 418 -16.94 -8.46 -23.66
C ALA A 418 -18.02 -7.35 -23.56
N GLU A 419 -19.30 -7.72 -23.74
CA GLU A 419 -20.44 -6.80 -23.57
C GLU A 419 -20.59 -6.33 -22.12
N GLY A 420 -20.41 -7.22 -21.14
CA GLY A 420 -20.42 -6.88 -19.72
C GLY A 420 -19.33 -5.89 -19.34
N LEU A 421 -18.08 -6.14 -19.76
CA LEU A 421 -16.96 -5.23 -19.52
C LEU A 421 -17.14 -3.87 -20.20
N ALA A 422 -17.76 -3.83 -21.38
CA ALA A 422 -18.04 -2.57 -22.09
C ALA A 422 -19.05 -1.66 -21.37
N ALA A 423 -19.83 -2.19 -20.41
CA ALA A 423 -20.74 -1.41 -19.58
C ALA A 423 -20.00 -0.60 -18.49
N GLY A 424 -18.70 -0.84 -18.28
CA GLY A 424 -17.91 -0.22 -17.22
C GLY A 424 -18.29 -0.75 -15.83
N PRO A 425 -18.21 -2.07 -15.59
CA PRO A 425 -18.55 -2.67 -14.31
C PRO A 425 -17.61 -2.18 -13.21
N ASP A 426 -18.10 -2.16 -11.98
CA ASP A 426 -17.25 -1.95 -10.80
C ASP A 426 -16.43 -3.20 -10.45
N ALA A 427 -15.67 -3.15 -9.35
CA ALA A 427 -14.84 -4.28 -8.92
C ALA A 427 -15.65 -5.55 -8.61
N TYR A 428 -16.82 -5.43 -7.96
CA TYR A 428 -17.68 -6.56 -7.61
C TYR A 428 -18.25 -7.23 -8.86
N GLU A 429 -18.82 -6.42 -9.74
CA GLU A 429 -19.38 -6.87 -11.01
C GLU A 429 -18.30 -7.51 -11.90
N THR A 430 -17.09 -6.93 -11.92
CA THR A 430 -15.97 -7.46 -12.70
C THR A 430 -15.53 -8.84 -12.21
N VAL A 431 -15.38 -9.04 -10.90
CA VAL A 431 -15.03 -10.36 -10.34
C VAL A 431 -16.09 -11.39 -10.74
N GLN A 432 -17.37 -11.07 -10.57
CA GLN A 432 -18.47 -11.98 -10.92
C GLN A 432 -18.47 -12.32 -12.42
N LEU A 433 -18.40 -11.31 -13.29
CA LEU A 433 -18.42 -11.47 -14.74
C LEU A 433 -17.27 -12.34 -15.24
N VAL A 434 -16.05 -12.08 -14.75
CA VAL A 434 -14.87 -12.85 -15.16
C VAL A 434 -14.98 -14.28 -14.65
N PHE A 435 -15.33 -14.49 -13.38
CA PHE A 435 -15.48 -15.82 -12.79
C PHE A 435 -16.52 -16.67 -13.51
N ASP A 436 -17.70 -16.11 -13.80
CA ASP A 436 -18.78 -16.81 -14.52
C ASP A 436 -18.39 -17.21 -15.95
N ALA A 437 -17.43 -16.48 -16.53
CA ALA A 437 -16.91 -16.72 -17.88
C ALA A 437 -15.71 -17.68 -17.90
N MET A 438 -15.11 -18.02 -16.75
CA MET A 438 -14.01 -18.98 -16.68
C MET A 438 -14.50 -20.41 -16.99
N PRO A 439 -13.66 -21.27 -17.59
CA PRO A 439 -13.99 -22.68 -17.76
C PRO A 439 -14.29 -23.36 -16.43
N ALA A 440 -15.30 -24.23 -16.39
CA ALA A 440 -15.57 -25.06 -15.22
C ALA A 440 -14.33 -25.87 -14.84
N GLN A 441 -13.90 -25.75 -13.57
CA GLN A 441 -12.71 -26.42 -13.03
C GLN A 441 -12.89 -27.94 -12.89
#